data_AF-A0AAW8KS56-F1
#
_entry.id   AF-A0AAW8KS56-F1
#
_cell.length_a   1.000
_cell.length_b   1.000
_cell.length_c   1.000
_cell.angle_alpha   90.00
_cell.angle_beta   90.00
_cell.angle_gamma   90.00
#
_symmetry.space_group_name_H-M   'P 1'
#
loop_
_entity.id
_entity.type
_entity.pdbx_description
1 polymer ?
#
loop_
_entity_poly.entity_id
_entity_poly.type
_entity_poly.pdbx_seq_one_letter_code
_entity_poly.pdbx_strand_id
1 'polypeptide(L)'
;ATFEKEKIKGAVRTDFILSAEIVVITLGTVATATLMTKVSVLSVIAVVMTIGVYGLVGMIVKIDDLGLFLTEQSTSFKQTIGRGLLAFAPILMKLLSIVGTIAMFLVGGGIINHTIPLLHHLTEDTVDHVETIPAVG
;
A
#
# COMPACT_ATOMS: atom_id res chain seq x y z
N ALA A 1 -16.76 18.05 16.98
CA ALA A 1 -17.66 17.26 16.11
C ALA A 1 -17.30 17.35 14.62
N THR A 2 -17.16 18.54 14.02
CA THR A 2 -16.92 18.69 12.56
C THR A 2 -15.55 18.18 12.10
N PHE A 3 -14.48 18.53 12.82
CA PHE A 3 -13.11 18.08 12.52
C PHE A 3 -12.90 16.56 12.63
N GLU A 4 -13.65 15.90 13.51
CA GLU A 4 -13.58 14.45 13.72
C GLU A 4 -14.23 13.70 12.55
N LYS A 5 -15.38 14.20 12.07
CA LYS A 5 -16.04 13.68 10.87
C LYS A 5 -15.17 13.83 9.62
N GLU A 6 -14.43 14.92 9.48
CA GLU A 6 -13.49 15.10 8.37
C GLU A 6 -12.31 14.12 8.43
N LYS A 7 -11.70 13.92 9.61
CA LYS A 7 -10.63 12.93 9.77
C LYS A 7 -11.11 11.51 9.46
N ILE A 8 -12.28 11.11 9.98
CA ILE A 8 -12.88 9.80 9.72
C ILE A 8 -13.16 9.64 8.21
N LYS A 9 -13.73 10.66 7.57
CA LYS A 9 -14.02 10.63 6.13
C LYS A 9 -12.75 10.55 5.27
N GLY A 10 -11.67 11.20 5.69
CA GLY A 10 -10.36 11.12 5.03
C GLY A 10 -9.72 9.74 5.18
N ALA A 11 -9.75 9.18 6.39
CA ALA A 11 -9.23 7.84 6.66
C ALA A 11 -9.96 6.76 5.83
N VAL A 12 -11.29 6.80 5.79
CA VAL A 12 -12.10 5.85 5.00
C VAL A 12 -11.81 5.93 3.51
N ARG A 13 -11.59 7.12 2.95
CA ARG A 13 -11.23 7.27 1.52
C ARG A 13 -9.88 6.65 1.19
N THR A 14 -8.90 6.82 2.09
CA THR A 14 -7.55 6.29 1.89
C THR A 14 -7.56 4.77 1.95
N ASP A 15 -8.31 4.20 2.90
CA ASP A 15 -8.48 2.76 3.07
C ASP A 15 -9.25 2.10 1.90
N PHE A 16 -10.27 2.78 1.36
CA PHE A 16 -11.01 2.31 0.19
C PHE A 16 -10.15 2.28 -1.08
N ILE A 17 -9.31 3.30 -1.28
CA ILE A 17 -8.39 3.35 -2.43
C ILE A 17 -7.33 2.26 -2.29
N LEU A 18 -6.72 2.10 -1.11
CA LEU A 18 -5.72 1.04 -0.87
C LEU A 18 -6.30 -0.37 -1.02
N SER A 19 -7.52 -0.61 -0.54
CA SER A 19 -8.14 -1.93 -0.66
C SER A 19 -8.57 -2.25 -2.10
N ALA A 20 -9.10 -1.28 -2.84
CA ALA A 20 -9.41 -1.44 -4.27
C ALA A 20 -8.15 -1.71 -5.11
N GLU A 21 -7.05 -1.07 -4.74
CA GLU A 21 -5.77 -1.19 -5.41
C GLU A 21 -5.18 -2.61 -5.35
N ILE A 22 -5.18 -3.24 -4.16
CA ILE A 22 -4.73 -4.63 -4.01
C ILE A 22 -5.60 -5.58 -4.84
N VAL A 23 -6.91 -5.34 -4.88
CA VAL A 23 -7.88 -6.16 -5.63
C VAL A 23 -7.64 -6.09 -7.13
N VAL A 24 -7.42 -4.90 -7.68
CA VAL A 24 -7.15 -4.74 -9.13
C VAL A 24 -5.80 -5.36 -9.51
N ILE A 25 -4.76 -5.20 -8.69
CA ILE A 25 -3.45 -5.82 -8.96
C ILE A 25 -3.55 -7.34 -8.97
N THR A 26 -4.26 -7.94 -8.01
CA THR A 26 -4.46 -9.39 -7.98
C THR A 26 -5.37 -9.87 -9.12
N LEU A 27 -6.44 -9.14 -9.44
CA LEU A 27 -7.28 -9.48 -10.59
C LEU A 27 -6.53 -9.37 -11.92
N GLY A 28 -5.57 -8.44 -12.06
CA GLY A 28 -4.74 -8.30 -13.25
C GLY A 28 -3.63 -9.36 -13.34
N THR A 29 -2.91 -9.62 -12.24
CA THR A 29 -1.76 -10.54 -12.22
C THR A 29 -2.17 -12.01 -12.19
N VAL A 30 -3.30 -12.32 -11.54
CA VAL A 30 -3.84 -13.68 -11.47
C VAL A 30 -5.12 -13.82 -12.32
N ALA A 31 -5.31 -12.93 -13.30
CA ALA A 31 -6.50 -12.83 -14.15
C ALA A 31 -6.93 -14.17 -14.75
N THR A 32 -5.96 -14.94 -15.23
CA THR A 32 -6.14 -16.20 -15.93
C THR A 32 -6.28 -17.41 -15.01
N ALA A 33 -6.10 -17.24 -13.69
CA ALA A 33 -6.24 -18.32 -12.72
C ALA A 33 -7.70 -18.51 -12.26
N THR A 34 -7.97 -19.70 -11.72
CA THR A 34 -9.28 -20.04 -11.17
C THR A 34 -9.64 -19.15 -9.98
N LEU A 35 -10.95 -18.96 -9.74
CA LEU A 35 -11.45 -18.15 -8.63
C LEU A 35 -10.88 -18.59 -7.27
N MET A 36 -10.73 -19.91 -7.07
CA MET A 36 -10.16 -20.45 -5.84
C MET A 36 -8.70 -20.06 -5.63
N THR A 37 -7.91 -20.04 -6.69
CA THR A 37 -6.51 -19.57 -6.64
C THR A 37 -6.45 -18.08 -6.32
N LYS A 38 -7.28 -17.25 -6.95
CA LYS A 38 -7.36 -15.80 -6.70
C LYS A 38 -7.66 -15.50 -5.23
N VAL A 39 -8.70 -16.13 -4.68
CA VAL A 39 -9.10 -15.96 -3.27
C VAL A 39 -7.98 -16.41 -2.33
N SER A 40 -7.38 -17.58 -2.57
CA SER A 40 -6.29 -18.09 -1.73
C SER A 40 -5.09 -17.14 -1.71
N VAL A 41 -4.65 -16.65 -2.87
CA VAL A 41 -3.50 -15.74 -2.97
C VAL A 41 -3.80 -14.42 -2.28
N LEU A 42 -4.97 -13.84 -2.54
CA LEU A 42 -5.37 -12.56 -1.94
C LEU A 42 -5.45 -12.67 -0.41
N SER A 43 -6.03 -13.74 0.13
CA SER A 43 -6.11 -13.98 1.57
C SER A 43 -4.73 -14.14 2.21
N VAL A 44 -3.82 -14.90 1.58
CA VAL A 44 -2.46 -15.08 2.10
C VAL A 44 -1.69 -13.76 2.11
N ILE A 45 -1.71 -13.00 1.01
CA ILE A 45 -1.04 -11.70 0.93
C ILE A 45 -1.62 -10.75 1.97
N ALA A 46 -2.94 -10.69 2.12
CA ALA A 46 -3.59 -9.83 3.11
C ALA A 46 -3.12 -10.15 4.53
N VAL A 47 -3.08 -11.43 4.93
CA VAL A 47 -2.62 -11.83 6.27
C VAL A 47 -1.13 -11.54 6.47
N VAL A 48 -0.29 -11.89 5.50
CA VAL A 48 1.17 -11.68 5.57
C VAL A 48 1.49 -10.20 5.67
N MET A 49 0.86 -9.35 4.85
CA MET A 49 1.08 -7.90 4.89
C MET A 49 0.55 -7.28 6.18
N THR A 50 -0.60 -7.73 6.68
CA THR A 50 -1.12 -7.27 7.98
C THR A 50 -0.11 -7.56 9.08
N ILE A 51 0.32 -8.81 9.22
CA ILE A 51 1.29 -9.18 10.27
C ILE A 51 2.64 -8.49 10.04
N GLY A 52 3.12 -8.45 8.80
CA GLY A 52 4.41 -7.87 8.46
C GLY A 52 4.50 -6.37 8.75
N VAL A 53 3.51 -5.59 8.32
CA VAL A 53 3.51 -4.13 8.50
C VAL A 53 3.28 -3.78 9.97
N TYR A 54 2.26 -4.35 10.63
CA TYR A 54 2.00 -4.05 12.03
C TYR A 54 3.12 -4.58 12.95
N GLY A 55 3.71 -5.73 12.62
CA GLY A 55 4.87 -6.29 13.32
C GLY A 55 6.11 -5.42 13.20
N LEU A 56 6.42 -4.94 11.99
CA LEU A 56 7.55 -4.03 11.76
C LEU A 56 7.36 -2.71 12.50
N VAL A 57 6.18 -2.10 12.41
CA VAL A 57 5.88 -0.85 13.14
C VAL A 57 5.95 -1.07 14.64
N GLY A 58 5.39 -2.17 15.16
CA GLY A 58 5.46 -2.51 16.58
C GLY A 58 6.89 -2.75 17.07
N MET A 59 7.74 -3.35 16.24
CA MET A 59 9.17 -3.51 16.54
C MET A 59 9.86 -2.15 16.68
N ILE A 60 9.56 -1.20 15.77
CA ILE A 60 10.12 0.15 15.80
C ILE A 60 9.71 0.89 17.07
N VAL A 61 8.43 0.85 17.43
CA VAL A 61 7.92 1.49 18.65
C VAL A 61 8.58 0.88 19.89
N LYS A 62 8.77 -0.44 19.92
CA LYS A 62 9.43 -1.10 21.05
C LYS A 62 10.91 -0.72 21.19
N ILE A 63 11.59 -0.47 20.07
CA ILE A 63 12.96 0.04 20.05
C ILE A 63 13.01 1.48 20.59
N ASP A 64 12.01 2.31 20.28
CA ASP A 64 11.88 3.67 20.84
C ASP A 64 11.69 3.66 22.37
N ASP A 65 10.77 2.82 22.86
CA ASP A 65 10.52 2.63 24.30
C ASP A 65 11.77 2.08 25.03
N LEU A 66 12.50 1.16 24.40
CA LEU A 66 13.79 0.69 24.90
C LEU A 66 14.79 1.83 24.99
N GLY A 67 14.84 2.73 24.01
CA GLY A 67 15.70 3.92 24.02
C GLY A 67 15.47 4.79 25.25
N LEU A 68 14.20 5.08 25.56
CA LEU A 68 13.80 5.80 26.78
C LEU A 68 14.26 5.06 28.04
N PHE A 69 13.98 3.76 28.13
CA PHE A 69 14.40 2.95 29.28
C PHE A 69 15.92 2.90 29.48
N LEU A 70 16.70 2.90 28.40
CA LEU A 70 18.16 2.96 28.46
C LEU A 70 18.69 4.33 28.92
N THR A 71 17.96 5.42 28.66
CA THR A 71 18.34 6.76 29.14
C THR A 71 18.14 6.95 30.65
N GLU A 72 17.25 6.19 31.27
CA GLU A 72 17.00 6.24 32.72
C GLU A 72 18.02 5.43 33.53
N GLN A 73 18.86 4.61 32.89
CA GLN A 73 19.88 3.81 33.57
C GLN A 73 21.09 4.66 34.00
N SER A 74 21.71 4.30 35.13
CA SER A 74 22.85 5.01 35.75
C SER A 74 24.18 4.89 34.99
N THR A 75 24.25 4.07 33.95
CA THR A 75 25.48 3.84 33.18
C THR A 75 25.57 4.81 32.01
N SER A 76 26.58 5.68 32.00
CA SER A 76 26.81 6.70 30.94
C SER A 76 26.85 6.13 29.51
N PHE A 77 27.40 4.92 29.33
CA PHE A 77 27.39 4.21 28.04
C PHE A 77 25.96 3.86 27.57
N LYS A 78 25.12 3.35 28.49
CA LYS A 78 23.73 2.99 28.20
C LYS A 78 22.86 4.23 27.92
N GLN A 79 23.12 5.33 28.62
CA GLN A 79 22.44 6.61 28.36
C GLN A 79 22.77 7.17 26.98
N THR A 80 24.03 7.07 26.55
CA THR A 80 24.45 7.52 25.21
C THR A 80 23.75 6.71 24.12
N ILE A 81 23.69 5.38 24.27
CA ILE A 81 22.97 4.50 23.35
C ILE A 81 21.47 4.82 23.34
N GLY A 82 20.85 4.97 24.52
CA GLY A 82 19.43 5.31 24.64
C GLY A 82 19.07 6.63 23.95
N ARG A 83 19.91 7.67 24.11
CA ARG A 83 19.74 8.96 23.43
C ARG A 83 19.88 8.84 21.91
N GLY A 84 20.82 8.03 21.44
CA GLY A 84 20.97 7.74 20.01
C GLY A 84 19.75 7.04 19.43
N LEU A 85 19.19 6.08 20.17
CA LEU A 85 18.01 5.32 19.75
C LEU A 85 16.75 6.19 19.69
N LEU A 86 16.55 7.02 20.73
CA LEU A 86 15.44 7.98 20.83
C LEU A 86 15.51 9.07 19.74
N ALA A 87 16.72 9.47 19.33
CA ALA A 87 16.90 10.40 18.22
C ALA A 87 16.63 9.75 16.84
N PHE A 88 16.84 8.44 16.73
CA PHE A 88 16.65 7.69 15.48
C PHE A 88 15.18 7.34 15.21
N ALA A 89 14.40 7.01 16.25
CA ALA A 89 12.98 6.67 16.12
C ALA A 89 12.12 7.70 15.34
N PRO A 90 12.19 9.03 15.60
CA PRO A 90 11.43 10.01 14.83
C PRO A 90 11.90 10.15 13.38
N ILE A 91 13.17 9.88 13.09
CA ILE A 91 13.69 9.88 11.72
C ILE A 91 13.08 8.70 10.95
N LEU A 92 13.08 7.51 11.56
CA LEU A 92 12.49 6.32 10.98
C LEU A 92 11.00 6.48 10.71
N MET A 93 10.25 7.05 11.66
CA MET A 93 8.81 7.34 11.47
C MET A 93 8.55 8.32 10.31
N LYS A 94 9.39 9.36 10.16
CA LYS A 94 9.29 10.29 9.03
C LYS A 94 9.61 9.63 7.69
N LEU A 95 10.65 8.79 7.64
CA LEU A 95 10.98 8.05 6.42
C LEU A 95 9.88 7.07 6.03
N LEU A 96 9.30 6.35 7.00
CA LEU A 96 8.14 5.48 6.75
C LEU A 96 6.95 6.24 6.17
N SER A 97 6.71 7.48 6.61
CA SER A 97 5.65 8.32 6.04
C SER A 97 5.93 8.69 4.58
N ILE A 98 7.18 9.02 4.23
CA ILE A 98 7.57 9.36 2.85
C ILE A 98 7.49 8.12 1.97
N VAL A 99 8.09 7.02 2.42
CA VAL A 99 8.07 5.73 1.70
C VAL A 99 6.64 5.23 1.53
N GLY A 100 5.80 5.33 2.56
CA GLY A 100 4.38 4.97 2.48
C GLY A 100 3.60 5.82 1.48
N THR A 101 3.89 7.12 1.43
CA THR A 101 3.27 8.02 0.44
C THR A 101 3.72 7.68 -0.99
N ILE A 102 5.02 7.43 -1.19
CA ILE A 102 5.56 6.99 -2.49
C ILE A 102 4.96 5.65 -2.89
N ALA A 103 4.83 4.71 -1.95
CA ALA A 103 4.21 3.42 -2.20
C ALA A 103 2.75 3.58 -2.66
N MET A 104 1.92 4.31 -1.91
CA MET A 104 0.53 4.58 -2.33
C MET A 104 0.45 5.25 -3.71
N PHE A 105 1.39 6.12 -4.06
CA PHE A 105 1.44 6.76 -5.38
C PHE A 105 1.84 5.79 -6.50
N LEU A 106 2.88 4.98 -6.26
CA LEU A 106 3.41 4.04 -7.23
C LEU A 106 2.41 2.92 -7.50
N VAL A 107 1.76 2.44 -6.45
CA VAL A 107 0.74 1.40 -6.58
C VAL A 107 -0.49 1.98 -7.29
N GLY A 108 -0.88 3.23 -7.02
CA GLY A 108 -2.01 3.89 -7.69
C GLY A 108 -1.73 4.19 -9.17
N GLY A 109 -0.49 4.54 -9.50
CA GLY A 109 -0.01 4.63 -10.89
C GLY A 109 -0.04 3.27 -11.61
N GLY A 110 0.21 2.18 -10.88
CA GLY A 110 0.09 0.81 -11.38
C GLY A 110 -1.33 0.45 -11.82
N ILE A 111 -2.35 0.96 -11.12
CA ILE A 111 -3.77 0.79 -11.50
C ILE A 111 -4.06 1.44 -12.86
N ILE A 112 -3.56 2.66 -13.07
CA ILE A 112 -3.75 3.40 -14.33
C ILE A 112 -3.11 2.63 -15.49
N ASN A 113 -1.86 2.17 -15.31
CA ASN A 113 -1.15 1.41 -16.33
C ASN A 113 -1.85 0.08 -16.69
N HIS A 114 -2.47 -0.61 -15.72
CA HIS A 114 -3.23 -1.85 -15.97
C HIS A 114 -4.65 -1.61 -16.53
N THR A 115 -5.21 -0.42 -16.38
CA THR A 115 -6.55 -0.09 -16.92
C THR A 115 -6.51 0.18 -18.43
N ILE A 116 -5.38 0.69 -18.95
CA ILE A 116 -5.21 1.02 -20.38
C ILE A 116 -5.28 -0.22 -21.31
N PRO A 117 -4.70 -1.39 -20.97
CA PRO A 117 -4.92 -2.64 -21.72
C PRO A 117 -6.39 -3.07 -21.82
N LEU A 118 -7.19 -2.82 -20.79
CA LEU A 118 -8.65 -3.12 -20.82
C LEU A 118 -9.36 -2.23 -21.86
N LEU A 119 -8.96 -0.96 -21.95
CA LEU A 119 -9.49 -0.02 -22.94
C LEU A 119 -9.12 -0.42 -24.38
N HIS A 120 -7.93 -1.02 -24.60
CA HIS A 120 -7.55 -1.53 -25.92
C HIS A 120 -8.48 -2.67 -26.40
N HIS A 121 -8.83 -3.63 -25.53
CA HIS A 121 -9.80 -4.69 -25.90
C HIS A 121 -11.22 -4.16 -26.16
N LEU A 122 -11.68 -3.16 -25.40
CA LEU A 122 -12.99 -2.53 -25.65
C LEU A 122 -13.03 -1.76 -26.98
N THR A 123 -11.87 -1.30 -27.46
CA THR A 123 -11.76 -0.59 -28.73
C THR A 123 -11.68 -1.56 -29.90
N GLU A 124 -10.99 -2.68 -29.76
CA GLU A 124 -10.87 -3.72 -30.81
C GLU A 124 -12.22 -4.36 -31.17
N ASP A 125 -13.07 -4.66 -30.18
CA ASP A 125 -14.45 -5.17 -30.41
C ASP A 125 -15.34 -4.18 -31.20
N THR A 126 -14.99 -2.89 -31.20
CA THR A 126 -15.71 -1.87 -31.98
C THR A 126 -15.14 -1.69 -33.40
N VAL A 127 -13.88 -2.07 -33.64
CA VAL A 127 -13.21 -1.94 -34.94
C VAL A 127 -13.53 -3.12 -35.87
N ASP A 128 -13.76 -4.32 -35.34
CA ASP A 128 -14.15 -5.51 -36.13
C ASP A 128 -15.58 -5.46 -36.72
N HIS A 129 -16.38 -4.43 -36.39
CA HIS A 129 -17.68 -4.17 -37.05
C HIS A 129 -17.63 -3.05 -38.11
N VAL A 130 -16.48 -2.43 -38.34
CA VAL A 130 -16.31 -1.35 -39.34
C VAL A 130 -15.62 -1.84 -40.62
N GLU A 131 -15.05 -3.05 -40.62
CA GLU A 131 -14.35 -3.62 -41.80
C GLU A 131 -15.29 -4.29 -42.84
N THR A 132 -16.61 -4.11 -42.75
CA THR A 132 -17.56 -4.51 -43.80
C THR A 132 -18.25 -3.35 -44.52
N ILE A 133 -17.71 -2.13 -44.45
CA ILE A 133 -18.13 -1.09 -45.43
C ILE A 133 -17.24 -1.27 -46.67
N PRO A 134 -17.77 -1.84 -47.76
CA PRO A 134 -17.01 -1.93 -48.99
C PRO A 134 -16.74 -0.49 -49.44
N ALA A 135 -15.48 -0.20 -49.70
CA ALA A 135 -15.11 0.95 -50.51
C ALA A 135 -15.88 0.86 -51.84
N VAL A 136 -16.84 1.76 -52.04
CA VAL A 136 -17.50 1.95 -53.32
C VAL A 136 -17.63 3.45 -53.58
N GLY A 137 -17.02 3.88 -54.69
CA GLY A 137 -17.55 4.93 -55.59
C GLY A 137 -17.41 6.37 -55.12
#